data_AF-K2G354-F1
#
_entry.id   AF-K2G354-F1
#
_cell.length_a   1.000
_cell.length_b   1.000
_cell.length_c   1.000
_cell.angle_alpha   90.00
_cell.angle_beta   90.00
_cell.angle_gamma   90.00
#
_symmetry.space_group_name_H-M   'P 1'
#
loop_
_entity.id
_entity.type
_entity.pdbx_description
1 polymer ?
#
loop_
_entity_poly.entity_id
_entity_poly.type
_entity_poly.pdbx_seq_one_letter_code
_entity_poly.pdbx_strand_id
1 'polypeptide(L)' 'MPPDYTHIENDGTPWKESNGDWFYWRELWGWIQYVGPKNSNFFNKFR' A
#
# COMPACT_ATOMS: atom_id res chain seq x y z
N MET A 1 8.13 -4.64 10.26
CA MET A 1 7.47 -3.70 9.31
C MET A 1 8.51 -3.18 8.35
N PRO A 2 8.22 -3.09 7.04
CA PRO A 2 9.18 -2.65 6.02
C PRO A 2 9.57 -1.18 6.23
N PRO A 3 10.84 -0.79 6.08
CA PRO A 3 11.32 0.54 6.48
C PRO A 3 10.75 1.70 5.63
N ASP A 4 10.15 1.41 4.48
CA ASP A 4 9.65 2.37 3.49
C ASP A 4 8.12 2.39 3.36
N TYR A 5 7.38 1.86 4.34
CA TYR A 5 5.93 2.04 4.36
C TYR A 5 5.57 3.51 4.62
N THR A 6 4.50 3.96 3.99
CA THR A 6 3.92 5.30 4.22
C THR A 6 2.62 5.20 5.02
N HIS A 7 1.94 4.06 4.93
CA HIS A 7 0.63 3.82 5.53
C HIS A 7 0.54 2.40 6.10
N ILE A 8 -0.32 2.21 7.10
CA ILE A 8 -0.67 0.90 7.67
C ILE A 8 -2.19 0.82 7.73
N GLU A 9 -2.75 -0.27 7.21
CA GLU A 9 -4.18 -0.56 7.32
C GLU A 9 -4.58 -1.10 8.70
N ASN A 10 -5.88 -1.12 8.97
CA ASN A 10 -6.43 -1.61 10.26
C ASN A 10 -6.10 -3.08 10.53
N ASP A 11 -5.84 -3.88 9.50
CA ASP A 11 -5.42 -5.27 9.61
C ASP A 11 -3.90 -5.44 9.82
N GLY A 12 -3.15 -4.33 9.85
CA GLY A 12 -1.69 -4.30 9.97
C GLY A 12 -0.94 -4.37 8.65
N THR A 13 -1.63 -4.41 7.50
CA THR A 13 -0.98 -4.47 6.18
C THR A 13 -0.26 -3.15 5.90
N PRO A 14 1.07 -3.17 5.66
CA PRO A 14 1.82 -1.97 5.28
C PRO A 14 1.61 -1.61 3.81
N TRP A 15 1.48 -0.32 3.53
CA TRP A 15 1.31 0.24 2.20
C TRP A 15 2.33 1.35 1.93
N LYS A 16 2.76 1.47 0.66
CA LYS A 16 3.51 2.62 0.18
C LYS A 16 2.94 3.16 -1.12
N GLU A 17 3.06 4.48 -1.26
CA GLU A 17 2.81 5.19 -2.51
C GLU A 17 4.16 5.55 -3.14
N SER A 18 4.28 5.34 -4.44
CA SER A 18 5.45 5.73 -5.21
C SER A 18 5.02 6.14 -6.61
N ASN A 19 5.21 7.42 -6.94
CA ASN A 19 4.91 7.99 -8.27
C ASN A 19 3.46 7.78 -8.74
N GLY A 20 2.50 7.82 -7.83
CA GLY A 20 1.07 7.63 -8.09
C GLY A 20 0.63 6.16 -8.12
N ASP A 21 1.56 5.23 -7.92
CA ASP A 21 1.31 3.80 -7.82
C ASP A 21 1.38 3.35 -6.36
N TRP A 22 0.52 2.41 -6.02
CA TRP A 22 0.42 1.88 -4.67
C TRP A 22 0.94 0.46 -4.61
N PHE A 23 1.64 0.17 -3.52
CA PHE A 23 2.23 -1.12 -3.24
C PHE A 23 1.83 -1.55 -1.84
N TYR A 24 1.50 -2.83 -1.68
CA TYR A 24 1.26 -3.43 -0.37
C TYR A 24 2.39 -4.41 -0.06
N TRP A 25 2.74 -4.51 1.22
CA TRP A 25 3.77 -5.42 1.68
C TRP A 25 3.19 -6.79 1.98
N ARG A 26 3.85 -7.83 1.47
CA ARG A 26 3.56 -9.20 1.83
C ARG A 26 4.85 -9.87 2.30
N GLU A 27 4.81 -10.45 3.49
CA GLU A 27 5.93 -11.26 3.98
C GLU A 27 6.29 -12.35 2.97
N LEU A 28 7.59 -12.58 2.75
CA LEU A 28 8.19 -13.46 1.73
C LEU A 28 8.21 -12.93 0.29
N TRP A 29 7.37 -11.97 -0.08
CA TRP A 29 7.28 -11.46 -1.47
C TRP A 29 7.78 -10.02 -1.61
N GLY A 30 7.73 -9.27 -0.50
CA GLY A 30 8.09 -7.86 -0.47
C GLY A 30 6.96 -6.97 -0.97
N TRP A 31 7.32 -5.89 -1.66
CA TRP A 31 6.37 -4.92 -2.20
C TRP A 31 5.72 -5.44 -3.47
N ILE A 32 4.40 -5.57 -3.46
CA ILE A 32 3.61 -5.98 -4.61
C ILE A 32 2.78 -4.78 -5.08
N GLN A 33 2.87 -4.47 -6.37
CA GLN A 33 2.09 -3.38 -6.96
C GLN A 33 0.61 -3.75 -6.93
N TYR A 34 -0.21 -2.84 -6.44
CA TYR A 34 -1.66 -2.95 -6.52
C TYR A 34 -2.13 -2.60 -7.93
N VAL A 35 -2.73 -3.57 -8.61
CA VAL A 35 -3.22 -3.45 -10.00
C VAL A 35 -4.76 -3.44 -10.11
N GLY A 36 -5.46 -3.23 -8.99
CA GLY A 36 -6.91 -3.08 -9.00
C GLY A 36 -7.37 -1.73 -9.56
N PRO A 37 -8.66 -1.56 -9.90
CA PRO A 37 -9.20 -0.24 -10.20
C PRO A 37 -8.81 0.68 -9.05
N LYS A 38 -8.20 1.84 -9.35
CA LYS A 38 -7.85 2.84 -8.34
C LYS A 38 -9.14 3.27 -7.66
N ASN A 39 -9.53 2.55 -6.61
CA ASN A 39 -10.74 2.85 -5.89
C ASN A 39 -10.39 4.12 -5.12
N SER A 40 -10.80 5.27 -5.66
CA SER A 40 -10.48 6.57 -5.09
C SER A 40 -10.89 6.65 -3.62
N ASN A 41 -11.92 5.91 -3.20
CA ASN A 41 -12.32 5.79 -1.79
C ASN A 41 -11.35 5.01 -0.92
N PHE A 42 -10.60 4.05 -1.47
CA PHE A 42 -9.55 3.33 -0.76
C PHE A 42 -8.35 4.26 -0.55
N PHE A 43 -7.86 4.87 -1.63
CA PHE A 43 -6.67 5.73 -1.60
C PHE A 43 -6.91 7.11 -0.97
N ASN A 44 -8.14 7.63 -0.97
CA ASN A 44 -8.48 8.84 -0.23
C ASN A 44 -8.35 8.68 1.29
N LYS A 45 -8.34 7.45 1.82
CA LYS A 45 -8.11 7.20 3.25
C LYS A 45 -6.64 7.33 3.64
N PHE A 46 -5.75 7.29 2.65
CA PHE A 46 -4.30 7.37 2.79
C PHE A 46 -3.74 8.73 2.31
N ARG A 47 -4.59 9.77 2.28
CA ARG A 47 -4.23 11.14 1.93
C ARG A 47 -4.65 12.07 3.05
#